data_AF-U6ZMU8-F1
#
_entry.id   AF-U6ZMU8-F1
#
_cell.length_a   1.000
_cell.length_b   1.000
_cell.length_c   1.000
_cell.angle_alpha   90.00
_cell.angle_beta   90.00
_cell.angle_gamma   90.00
#
_symmetry.space_group_name_H-M   'P 1'
#
loop_
_entity.id
_entity.type
_entity.pdbx_description
1 polymer ?
#
loop_
_entity_poly.entity_id
_entity_poly.type
_entity_poly.pdbx_seq_one_letter_code
_entity_poly.pdbx_strand_id
1 'polypeptide(L)'
;MKLSISFAMGLAGLCLLPTVQADQGSDTVARLNQLYNDTRQDCGGPSKPAFLCSGVLFRATWPSTDYQFYSISPKSQASGGVSASYLRKDSKFRKLAYGLQSGFIFDTIFGNPKDHQDYAVLCSFPIDAATDDRQQQGCTDSRRTPGSVEKYCHEIGVTTAEQWGANYRQNRGDHSRQCSFDVRDERNAAAGPAFYQSIRSMAQIAAESFGTQNELRLAKWEEKPPQSPSILALFYTEDGGLEGARLNQIQWYQAVRQYLPVINMKLPQTPQQEASFVYDNKKQVIYPITEKNSCERYVQSATWIERDDPGFGKKIMTLEVTPTDCGRKVQDNQTNNFFNELASDHYLDAQWKNNPDNRDSSVGSMRRQLVCHFNIARDKPQWNLEPSRPYTSNEDSIAKGCNNI
;
A
#
# COMPACT_ATOMS: atom_id res chain seq x y z
N MET A 1 64.64 40.95 15.91
CA MET A 1 63.87 42.02 16.56
C MET A 1 62.61 42.27 15.72
N LYS A 2 61.43 42.06 16.33
CA LYS A 2 60.04 42.18 15.82
C LYS A 2 59.60 41.25 14.68
N LEU A 3 58.92 40.18 15.09
CA LEU A 3 58.14 39.24 14.28
C LEU A 3 56.72 39.81 14.13
N SER A 4 56.23 40.00 12.90
CA SER A 4 54.85 40.41 12.63
C SER A 4 53.97 39.16 12.47
N ILE A 5 52.95 39.04 13.32
CA ILE A 5 51.92 37.99 13.24
C ILE A 5 50.70 38.58 12.55
N SER A 6 50.41 38.12 11.34
CA SER A 6 49.13 38.39 10.65
C SER A 6 48.09 37.39 11.13
N PHE A 7 47.02 37.88 11.77
CA PHE A 7 45.83 37.09 12.09
C PHE A 7 44.93 37.03 10.86
N ALA A 8 44.80 35.85 10.24
CA ALA A 8 43.75 35.58 9.27
C ALA A 8 42.49 35.12 10.02
N MET A 9 41.44 35.96 10.00
CA MET A 9 40.10 35.55 10.44
C MET A 9 39.50 34.61 9.39
N GLY A 10 39.46 33.32 9.69
CA GLY A 10 38.66 32.34 8.94
C GLY A 10 37.20 32.42 9.38
N LEU A 11 36.32 32.91 8.51
CA LEU A 11 34.87 32.73 8.65
C LEU A 11 34.54 31.25 8.39
N ALA A 12 34.27 30.49 9.45
CA ALA A 12 33.64 29.19 9.35
C ALA A 12 32.16 29.38 9.04
N GLY A 13 31.77 29.27 7.77
CA GLY A 13 30.37 29.20 7.37
C GLY A 13 29.76 27.87 7.86
N LEU A 14 28.82 27.94 8.81
CA LEU A 14 27.95 26.81 9.11
C LEU A 14 27.09 26.52 7.86
N CYS A 15 27.44 25.47 7.11
CA CYS A 15 26.52 24.84 6.18
C CYS A 15 25.39 24.19 6.99
N LEU A 16 24.28 24.90 7.15
CA LEU A 16 23.00 24.30 7.51
C LEU A 16 22.55 23.43 6.34
N LEU A 17 22.89 22.15 6.37
CA LEU A 17 22.26 21.16 5.51
C LEU A 17 20.78 21.08 5.95
N PRO A 18 19.81 21.21 5.02
CA PRO A 18 18.42 20.98 5.36
C PRO A 18 18.30 19.53 5.85
N THR A 19 17.79 19.36 7.06
CA THR A 19 17.33 18.05 7.53
C THR A 19 16.21 17.63 6.60
N VAL A 20 16.49 16.73 5.65
CA VAL A 20 15.44 16.00 4.94
C VAL A 20 14.75 15.18 6.01
N GLN A 21 13.66 15.72 6.55
CA GLN A 21 12.79 14.98 7.45
C GLN A 21 12.11 13.95 6.56
N ALA A 22 12.54 12.69 6.66
CA ALA A 22 11.92 11.61 5.93
C ALA A 22 10.43 11.56 6.33
N ASP A 23 9.55 11.67 5.33
CA ASP A 23 8.11 11.47 5.51
C ASP A 23 7.82 9.95 5.47
N GLN A 24 6.80 9.50 6.20
CA GLN A 24 6.45 8.07 6.37
C GLN A 24 6.31 7.34 5.02
N GLY A 25 5.83 8.04 3.99
CA GLY A 25 5.74 7.49 2.62
C GLY A 25 7.12 7.24 1.98
N SER A 26 8.09 8.14 2.18
CA SER A 26 9.46 7.97 1.68
C SER A 26 10.20 6.84 2.40
N ASP A 27 10.01 6.70 3.72
CA ASP A 27 10.55 5.58 4.49
C ASP A 27 9.98 4.23 4.02
N THR A 28 8.68 4.21 3.73
CA THR A 28 8.02 3.04 3.15
C THR A 28 8.62 2.67 1.80
N VAL A 29 8.86 3.65 0.92
CA VAL A 29 9.55 3.42 -0.37
C VAL A 29 10.96 2.88 -0.17
N ALA A 30 11.73 3.43 0.78
CA ALA A 30 13.08 2.94 1.08
C ALA A 30 13.04 1.49 1.56
N ARG A 31 12.08 1.15 2.45
CA ARG A 31 11.86 -0.22 2.93
C ARG A 31 11.49 -1.17 1.81
N LEU A 32 10.54 -0.80 0.94
CA LEU A 32 10.13 -1.63 -0.19
C LEU A 32 11.27 -1.89 -1.17
N ASN A 33 12.10 -0.87 -1.44
CA ASN A 33 13.30 -1.04 -2.27
C ASN A 33 14.32 -2.01 -1.62
N GLN A 34 14.53 -1.93 -0.30
CA GLN A 34 15.38 -2.88 0.41
C GLN A 34 14.83 -4.32 0.30
N LEU A 35 13.54 -4.50 0.59
CA LEU A 35 12.88 -5.81 0.51
C LEU A 35 12.97 -6.42 -0.89
N TYR A 36 12.70 -5.62 -1.93
CA TYR A 36 12.73 -6.06 -3.31
C TYR A 36 14.14 -6.48 -3.79
N ASN A 37 15.17 -5.73 -3.40
CA ASN A 37 16.55 -5.97 -3.85
C ASN A 37 17.27 -7.08 -3.07
N ASP A 38 16.74 -7.51 -1.93
CA ASP A 38 17.36 -8.48 -1.04
C ASP A 38 17.04 -9.94 -1.44
N THR A 39 17.88 -10.49 -2.32
CA THR A 39 17.74 -11.83 -2.90
C THR A 39 18.34 -12.95 -2.04
N ARG A 40 18.53 -12.73 -0.72
CA ARG A 40 19.03 -13.78 0.17
C ARG A 40 18.18 -15.05 0.09
N GLN A 41 18.82 -16.19 0.34
CA GLN A 41 18.18 -17.50 0.31
C GLN A 41 17.21 -17.71 1.49
N ASP A 42 17.59 -17.23 2.67
CA ASP A 42 16.85 -17.36 3.92
C ASP A 42 17.14 -16.19 4.86
N CYS A 43 16.41 -16.10 5.97
CA CYS A 43 16.52 -15.04 6.97
C CYS A 43 17.43 -15.42 8.15
N GLY A 44 18.57 -16.05 7.86
CA GLY A 44 19.57 -16.42 8.86
C GLY A 44 19.42 -17.87 9.34
N GLY A 45 19.16 -18.79 8.42
CA GLY A 45 19.12 -20.23 8.64
C GLY A 45 18.02 -20.93 7.82
N PRO A 46 18.16 -22.24 7.59
CA PRO A 46 17.27 -23.01 6.70
C PRO A 46 15.84 -23.17 7.26
N SER A 47 15.62 -22.90 8.56
CA SER A 47 14.30 -22.86 9.18
C SER A 47 13.59 -21.51 9.04
N LYS A 48 14.20 -20.54 8.36
CA LYS A 48 13.68 -19.17 8.24
C LYS A 48 13.54 -18.77 6.77
N PRO A 49 12.49 -19.20 6.06
CA PRO A 49 12.26 -18.82 4.68
C PRO A 49 12.41 -17.32 4.40
N ALA A 50 12.88 -16.95 3.21
CA ALA A 50 13.19 -15.56 2.89
C ALA A 50 12.00 -14.60 3.02
N PHE A 51 10.76 -15.07 2.85
CA PHE A 51 9.55 -14.23 3.03
C PHE A 51 9.41 -13.64 4.45
N LEU A 52 10.15 -14.16 5.43
CA LEU A 52 10.14 -13.62 6.79
C LEU A 52 10.79 -12.23 6.86
N CYS A 53 11.71 -11.89 5.96
CA CYS A 53 12.51 -10.67 6.06
C CYS A 53 12.85 -9.99 4.71
N SER A 54 12.54 -10.62 3.58
CA SER A 54 12.81 -10.07 2.25
C SER A 54 11.65 -10.33 1.29
N GLY A 55 11.70 -9.63 0.15
CA GLY A 55 10.62 -9.59 -0.83
C GLY A 55 9.40 -8.80 -0.39
N VAL A 56 8.59 -8.41 -1.37
CA VAL A 56 7.34 -7.67 -1.18
C VAL A 56 6.20 -8.67 -1.30
N LEU A 57 5.61 -9.05 -0.16
CA LEU A 57 4.39 -9.87 -0.11
C LEU A 57 3.17 -8.95 -0.17
N PHE A 58 2.27 -9.19 -1.12
CA PHE A 58 1.12 -8.32 -1.32
C PHE A 58 -0.10 -9.07 -1.84
N ARG A 59 -1.27 -8.45 -1.71
CA ARG A 59 -2.53 -8.96 -2.25
C ARG A 59 -3.20 -7.88 -3.07
N ALA A 60 -3.51 -8.21 -4.33
CA ALA A 60 -4.37 -7.41 -5.18
C ALA A 60 -5.84 -7.64 -4.79
N THR A 61 -6.65 -6.58 -4.75
CA THR A 61 -8.04 -6.64 -4.31
C THR A 61 -8.95 -5.86 -5.25
N TRP A 62 -10.19 -6.33 -5.42
CA TRP A 62 -11.24 -5.53 -6.04
C TRP A 62 -11.64 -4.40 -5.07
N PRO A 63 -11.57 -3.12 -5.49
CA PRO A 63 -12.10 -2.04 -4.67
C PRO A 63 -13.61 -2.19 -4.51
N SER A 64 -14.10 -2.07 -3.28
CA SER A 64 -15.54 -2.12 -3.00
C SER A 64 -15.86 -1.33 -1.73
N THR A 65 -17.06 -0.76 -1.70
CA THR A 65 -17.66 -0.17 -0.50
C THR A 65 -18.47 -1.18 0.32
N ASP A 66 -18.71 -2.38 -0.21
CA ASP A 66 -19.54 -3.42 0.43
C ASP A 66 -18.75 -4.23 1.47
N TYR A 67 -17.42 -4.19 1.40
CA TYR A 67 -16.51 -4.86 2.31
C TYR A 67 -15.21 -4.07 2.45
N GLN A 68 -14.48 -4.34 3.54
CA GLN A 68 -13.16 -3.74 3.76
C GLN A 68 -12.11 -4.46 2.92
N PHE A 69 -11.13 -3.73 2.41
CA PHE A 69 -10.08 -4.30 1.55
C PHE A 69 -9.25 -5.40 2.21
N TYR A 70 -9.12 -5.38 3.55
CA TYR A 70 -8.40 -6.38 4.34
C TYR A 70 -9.27 -7.55 4.78
N SER A 71 -10.58 -7.55 4.46
CA SER A 71 -11.48 -8.64 4.80
C SER A 71 -11.21 -9.89 3.96
N ILE A 72 -11.42 -11.05 4.59
CA ILE A 72 -11.20 -12.36 4.01
C ILE A 72 -12.45 -12.76 3.22
N SER A 73 -12.28 -13.03 1.92
CA SER A 73 -13.39 -13.40 1.05
C SER A 73 -14.09 -14.68 1.52
N PRO A 74 -15.39 -14.89 1.22
CA PRO A 74 -16.11 -16.10 1.61
C PRO A 74 -15.41 -17.41 1.19
N LYS A 75 -14.79 -17.43 0.00
CA LYS A 75 -14.00 -18.58 -0.46
C LYS A 75 -12.74 -18.81 0.39
N SER A 76 -12.05 -17.74 0.77
CA SER A 76 -10.88 -17.82 1.64
C SER A 76 -11.24 -18.21 3.07
N GLN A 77 -12.41 -17.78 3.57
CA GLN A 77 -12.94 -18.25 4.85
C GLN A 77 -13.25 -19.75 4.82
N ALA A 78 -13.87 -20.24 3.74
CA ALA A 78 -14.25 -21.64 3.57
C ALA A 78 -13.03 -22.56 3.37
N SER A 79 -12.05 -22.15 2.56
CA SER A 79 -10.82 -22.93 2.32
C SER A 79 -9.84 -22.84 3.49
N GLY A 80 -9.89 -21.77 4.29
CA GLY A 80 -8.94 -21.50 5.36
C GLY A 80 -7.62 -20.88 4.87
N GLY A 81 -7.53 -20.50 3.59
CA GLY A 81 -6.34 -19.83 3.08
C GLY A 81 -6.63 -18.63 2.18
N VAL A 82 -5.65 -17.74 2.11
CA VAL A 82 -5.71 -16.48 1.37
C VAL A 82 -4.54 -16.40 0.40
N SER A 83 -4.81 -16.10 -0.87
CA SER A 83 -3.76 -15.96 -1.87
C SER A 83 -3.03 -14.63 -1.76
N ALA A 84 -1.71 -14.67 -1.92
CA ALA A 84 -0.86 -13.50 -2.02
C ALA A 84 0.18 -13.71 -3.13
N SER A 85 0.73 -12.62 -3.63
CA SER A 85 1.86 -12.65 -4.57
C SER A 85 3.12 -12.14 -3.88
N TYR A 86 4.27 -12.61 -4.35
CA TYR A 86 5.58 -12.29 -3.78
C TYR A 86 6.51 -11.72 -4.84
N LEU A 87 6.91 -10.46 -4.70
CA LEU A 87 7.73 -9.75 -5.66
C LEU A 87 9.13 -9.49 -5.10
N ARG A 88 10.14 -9.94 -5.83
CA ARG A 88 11.56 -9.75 -5.55
C ARG A 88 12.31 -9.63 -6.87
N LYS A 89 13.52 -9.09 -6.84
CA LYS A 89 14.35 -8.88 -8.04
C LYS A 89 14.53 -10.14 -8.90
N ASP A 90 14.62 -11.30 -8.26
CA ASP A 90 14.78 -12.62 -8.87
C ASP A 90 13.45 -13.41 -9.03
N SER A 91 12.29 -12.80 -8.75
CA SER A 91 10.97 -13.42 -8.79
C SER A 91 9.89 -12.51 -9.41
N LYS A 92 10.27 -11.71 -10.40
CA LYS A 92 9.44 -10.64 -10.98
C LYS A 92 8.49 -11.10 -12.09
N PHE A 93 7.36 -10.41 -12.19
CA PHE A 93 6.29 -10.60 -13.18
C PHE A 93 5.66 -9.26 -13.54
N ARG A 94 5.02 -9.17 -14.71
CA ARG A 94 4.59 -7.88 -15.30
C ARG A 94 3.15 -7.45 -15.03
N LYS A 95 2.33 -8.32 -14.42
CA LYS A 95 0.90 -8.07 -14.20
C LYS A 95 0.38 -8.76 -12.95
N LEU A 96 -0.77 -8.30 -12.47
CA LEU A 96 -1.50 -8.92 -11.36
C LEU A 96 -2.60 -9.86 -11.88
N ALA A 97 -3.09 -10.73 -10.99
CA ALA A 97 -4.22 -11.60 -11.25
C ALA A 97 -5.46 -10.78 -11.67
N TYR A 98 -6.22 -11.31 -12.64
CA TYR A 98 -7.47 -10.72 -13.14
C TYR A 98 -7.38 -9.29 -13.69
N GLY A 99 -6.18 -8.77 -13.96
CA GLY A 99 -6.00 -7.39 -14.38
C GLY A 99 -6.25 -6.36 -13.28
N LEU A 100 -6.25 -6.79 -12.01
CA LEU A 100 -6.32 -5.89 -10.86
C LEU A 100 -5.14 -4.91 -10.87
N GLN A 101 -5.37 -3.70 -10.36
CA GLN A 101 -4.39 -2.62 -10.38
C GLN A 101 -4.15 -1.97 -9.01
N SER A 102 -4.74 -2.51 -7.94
CA SER A 102 -4.56 -2.00 -6.58
C SER A 102 -4.73 -3.09 -5.52
N GLY A 103 -4.28 -2.79 -4.30
CA GLY A 103 -4.35 -3.70 -3.17
C GLY A 103 -3.54 -3.20 -1.98
N PHE A 104 -3.00 -4.14 -1.22
CA PHE A 104 -2.20 -3.84 -0.03
C PHE A 104 -0.96 -4.75 0.07
N ILE A 105 0.06 -4.22 0.73
CA ILE A 105 1.36 -4.86 0.98
C ILE A 105 1.41 -5.21 2.46
N PHE A 106 1.73 -6.46 2.77
CA PHE A 106 1.91 -6.91 4.15
C PHE A 106 3.26 -6.40 4.70
N ASP A 107 3.34 -6.19 6.00
CA ASP A 107 4.65 -6.16 6.65
C ASP A 107 5.34 -7.52 6.50
N THR A 108 6.66 -7.54 6.43
CA THR A 108 7.39 -8.81 6.60
C THR A 108 7.25 -9.29 8.05
N ILE A 109 7.15 -10.59 8.30
CA ILE A 109 7.05 -11.17 9.65
C ILE A 109 8.14 -10.64 10.62
N PHE A 110 9.41 -10.58 10.22
CA PHE A 110 10.49 -10.02 11.06
C PHE A 110 10.50 -8.48 11.14
N GLY A 111 9.75 -7.82 10.27
CA GLY A 111 9.53 -6.36 10.32
C GLY A 111 8.23 -5.97 11.00
N ASN A 112 7.38 -6.95 11.36
CA ASN A 112 6.08 -6.74 11.96
C ASN A 112 6.24 -6.09 13.35
N PRO A 113 5.42 -5.08 13.70
CA PRO A 113 5.38 -4.58 15.07
C PRO A 113 5.15 -5.71 16.08
N LYS A 114 5.80 -5.64 17.24
CA LYS A 114 5.81 -6.74 18.23
C LYS A 114 4.42 -7.09 18.78
N ASP A 115 3.48 -6.16 18.76
CA ASP A 115 2.11 -6.31 19.22
C ASP A 115 1.13 -6.71 18.10
N HIS A 116 1.62 -6.86 16.88
CA HIS A 116 0.86 -7.37 15.74
C HIS A 116 0.99 -8.89 15.63
N GLN A 117 -0.01 -9.52 14.99
CA GLN A 117 0.00 -10.95 14.73
C GLN A 117 0.74 -11.24 13.41
N ASP A 118 1.59 -12.25 13.43
CA ASP A 118 2.22 -12.77 12.22
C ASP A 118 1.22 -13.60 11.40
N TYR A 119 1.27 -13.46 10.07
CA TYR A 119 0.61 -14.40 9.17
C TYR A 119 1.46 -15.65 9.00
N ALA A 120 0.82 -16.78 8.66
CA ALA A 120 1.52 -18.01 8.31
C ALA A 120 1.49 -18.22 6.80
N VAL A 121 2.66 -18.45 6.18
CA VAL A 121 2.74 -18.90 4.79
C VAL A 121 2.69 -20.42 4.76
N LEU A 122 1.71 -20.99 4.07
CA LEU A 122 1.46 -22.42 4.01
C LEU A 122 2.24 -23.08 2.86
N CYS A 123 2.12 -22.52 1.66
CA CYS A 123 2.79 -23.04 0.49
C CYS A 123 3.07 -21.96 -0.54
N SER A 124 3.99 -22.27 -1.45
CA SER A 124 4.39 -21.41 -2.56
C SER A 124 4.32 -22.14 -3.89
N PHE A 125 3.72 -21.49 -4.89
CA PHE A 125 3.68 -21.90 -6.28
C PHE A 125 4.50 -20.92 -7.13
N PRO A 126 5.36 -21.39 -8.04
CA PRO A 126 6.16 -20.53 -8.91
C PRO A 126 5.34 -19.72 -9.94
N ILE A 127 4.11 -20.13 -10.22
CA ILE A 127 3.16 -19.47 -11.10
C ILE A 127 1.74 -19.69 -10.57
N ASP A 128 0.76 -18.88 -10.98
CA ASP A 128 -0.67 -19.04 -10.67
C ASP A 128 -1.08 -20.51 -10.64
N ALA A 129 -1.77 -20.91 -9.58
CA ALA A 129 -2.10 -22.31 -9.34
C ALA A 129 -3.60 -22.53 -9.13
N ALA A 130 -4.44 -21.52 -9.41
CA ALA A 130 -5.87 -21.57 -9.23
C ALA A 130 -6.29 -22.06 -7.83
N THR A 131 -5.64 -21.53 -6.80
CA THR A 131 -5.69 -22.12 -5.44
C THR A 131 -7.05 -22.12 -4.77
N ASP A 132 -8.01 -21.33 -5.26
CA ASP A 132 -9.43 -21.39 -4.88
C ASP A 132 -10.07 -22.78 -5.09
N ASP A 133 -9.53 -23.59 -6.01
CA ASP A 133 -10.06 -24.91 -6.34
C ASP A 133 -9.28 -26.08 -5.74
N ARG A 134 -8.33 -25.78 -4.84
CA ARG A 134 -7.42 -26.76 -4.24
C ARG A 134 -7.79 -27.14 -2.80
N GLN A 135 -7.46 -28.38 -2.42
CA GLN A 135 -7.57 -28.86 -1.04
C GLN A 135 -6.44 -28.33 -0.14
N GLN A 136 -6.48 -28.64 1.17
CA GLN A 136 -5.46 -28.25 2.17
C GLN A 136 -5.15 -26.75 2.13
N GLN A 137 -6.16 -25.93 2.41
CA GLN A 137 -6.06 -24.46 2.37
C GLN A 137 -5.52 -23.92 1.04
N GLY A 138 -5.68 -24.67 -0.06
CA GLY A 138 -5.27 -24.26 -1.40
C GLY A 138 -3.90 -24.79 -1.84
N CYS A 139 -3.28 -25.72 -1.10
CA CYS A 139 -1.90 -26.15 -1.33
C CYS A 139 -1.74 -27.46 -2.08
N THR A 140 -2.76 -28.32 -2.17
CA THR A 140 -2.62 -29.66 -2.76
C THR A 140 -3.62 -29.87 -3.90
N ASP A 141 -4.14 -31.10 -4.03
CA ASP A 141 -5.11 -31.58 -5.02
C ASP A 141 -6.10 -30.54 -5.53
N SER A 142 -6.17 -30.39 -6.86
CA SER A 142 -7.04 -29.46 -7.56
C SER A 142 -8.28 -30.15 -8.09
N ARG A 143 -9.46 -29.57 -7.80
CA ARG A 143 -10.74 -30.05 -8.37
C ARG A 143 -10.84 -29.84 -9.90
N ARG A 144 -9.91 -29.07 -10.49
CA ARG A 144 -9.87 -28.80 -11.93
C ARG A 144 -9.22 -29.92 -12.75
N THR A 145 -8.57 -30.89 -12.10
CA THR A 145 -7.75 -31.91 -12.75
C THR A 145 -8.24 -33.32 -12.40
N PRO A 146 -9.50 -33.66 -12.73
CA PRO A 146 -10.06 -34.96 -12.40
C PRO A 146 -9.19 -36.09 -12.97
N GLY A 147 -8.79 -37.04 -12.11
CA GLY A 147 -7.90 -38.15 -12.46
C GLY A 147 -6.41 -37.88 -12.24
N SER A 148 -6.04 -36.72 -11.69
CA SER A 148 -4.72 -36.46 -11.10
C SER A 148 -4.89 -36.10 -9.63
N VAL A 149 -3.85 -36.30 -8.83
CA VAL A 149 -3.81 -35.86 -7.42
C VAL A 149 -2.55 -35.05 -7.22
N GLU A 150 -2.70 -33.73 -7.08
CA GLU A 150 -1.57 -32.85 -6.77
C GLU A 150 -1.20 -32.92 -5.28
N LYS A 151 0.11 -32.87 -5.01
CA LYS A 151 0.70 -33.01 -3.68
C LYS A 151 1.68 -31.88 -3.40
N TYR A 152 2.19 -31.83 -2.18
CA TYR A 152 3.41 -31.07 -1.93
C TYR A 152 4.57 -31.68 -2.72
N CYS A 153 5.47 -30.84 -3.25
CA CYS A 153 6.53 -31.28 -4.15
C CYS A 153 7.45 -32.34 -3.51
N HIS A 154 7.76 -32.18 -2.22
CA HIS A 154 8.62 -33.12 -1.50
C HIS A 154 8.01 -34.53 -1.37
N GLU A 155 6.68 -34.66 -1.37
CA GLU A 155 5.98 -35.95 -1.27
C GLU A 155 6.07 -36.78 -2.56
N ILE A 156 6.45 -36.15 -3.67
CA ILE A 156 6.63 -36.80 -4.98
C ILE A 156 8.09 -36.76 -5.46
N GLY A 157 9.03 -36.47 -4.56
CA GLY A 157 10.47 -36.44 -4.88
C GLY A 157 10.91 -35.22 -5.69
N VAL A 158 10.08 -34.17 -5.79
CA VAL A 158 10.44 -32.89 -6.40
C VAL A 158 10.96 -31.96 -5.31
N THR A 159 12.27 -31.72 -5.27
CA THR A 159 12.92 -30.89 -4.25
C THR A 159 13.80 -29.79 -4.83
N THR A 160 13.91 -29.70 -6.15
CA THR A 160 14.71 -28.69 -6.86
C THR A 160 13.88 -27.98 -7.90
N ALA A 161 14.28 -26.77 -8.27
CA ALA A 161 13.66 -26.01 -9.34
C ALA A 161 13.68 -26.78 -10.66
N GLU A 162 14.80 -27.42 -10.99
CA GLU A 162 14.97 -28.19 -12.22
C GLU A 162 13.98 -29.36 -12.30
N GLN A 163 13.79 -30.09 -11.19
CA GLN A 163 12.78 -31.14 -11.09
C GLN A 163 11.37 -30.59 -11.20
N TRP A 164 11.07 -29.45 -10.56
CA TRP A 164 9.76 -28.81 -10.65
C TRP A 164 9.46 -28.40 -12.08
N GLY A 165 10.40 -27.76 -12.78
CA GLY A 165 10.24 -27.35 -14.17
C GLY A 165 10.06 -28.54 -15.12
N ALA A 166 10.75 -29.65 -14.88
CA ALA A 166 10.54 -30.89 -15.62
C ALA A 166 9.15 -31.49 -15.39
N ASN A 167 8.69 -31.53 -14.13
CA ASN A 167 7.35 -32.00 -13.78
C ASN A 167 6.25 -31.13 -14.40
N TYR A 168 6.40 -29.81 -14.33
CA TYR A 168 5.46 -28.85 -14.93
C TYR A 168 5.34 -29.03 -16.44
N ARG A 169 6.47 -29.20 -17.15
CA ARG A 169 6.47 -29.49 -18.60
C ARG A 169 5.86 -30.86 -18.93
N GLN A 170 6.12 -31.89 -18.12
CA GLN A 170 5.48 -33.20 -18.26
C GLN A 170 3.95 -33.10 -18.11
N ASN A 171 3.49 -32.21 -17.25
CA ASN A 171 2.08 -31.87 -17.07
C ASN A 171 1.57 -30.82 -18.07
N ARG A 172 2.30 -30.61 -19.18
CA ARG A 172 1.94 -29.73 -20.30
C ARG A 172 1.77 -28.26 -19.92
N GLY A 173 2.42 -27.81 -18.85
CA GLY A 173 2.31 -26.43 -18.36
C GLY A 173 0.92 -26.09 -17.81
N ASP A 174 0.19 -27.10 -17.32
CA ASP A 174 -1.12 -26.87 -16.70
C ASP A 174 -0.94 -26.29 -15.29
N HIS A 175 -1.45 -25.06 -15.08
CA HIS A 175 -1.40 -24.32 -13.81
C HIS A 175 -2.09 -25.08 -12.67
N SER A 176 -3.04 -25.96 -12.97
CA SER A 176 -3.69 -26.80 -11.98
C SER A 176 -2.91 -28.07 -11.66
N ARG A 177 -2.00 -28.53 -12.54
CA ARG A 177 -1.20 -29.76 -12.38
C ARG A 177 0.25 -29.49 -11.99
N GLN A 178 0.43 -28.64 -10.98
CA GLN A 178 1.73 -28.39 -10.36
C GLN A 178 1.68 -28.80 -8.88
N CYS A 179 2.81 -29.33 -8.38
CA CYS A 179 3.02 -29.49 -6.95
C CYS A 179 3.34 -28.13 -6.31
N SER A 180 3.08 -28.01 -5.01
CA SER A 180 3.40 -26.81 -4.22
C SER A 180 4.62 -27.03 -3.33
N PHE A 181 5.40 -25.99 -3.08
CA PHE A 181 6.46 -26.04 -2.08
C PHE A 181 5.84 -25.81 -0.70
N ASP A 182 5.86 -26.85 0.14
CA ASP A 182 5.42 -26.77 1.54
C ASP A 182 6.43 -25.98 2.37
N VAL A 183 5.99 -24.86 2.93
CA VAL A 183 6.84 -23.92 3.68
C VAL A 183 6.30 -23.65 5.08
N ARG A 184 5.34 -24.46 5.55
CA ARG A 184 4.80 -24.34 6.90
C ARG A 184 5.87 -24.54 7.95
N ASP A 185 5.65 -23.99 9.13
CA ASP A 185 6.60 -24.05 10.25
C ASP A 185 6.96 -25.48 10.66
N GLU A 186 6.05 -26.45 10.47
CA GLU A 186 6.33 -27.87 10.78
C GLU A 186 7.43 -28.47 9.89
N ARG A 187 7.72 -27.85 8.73
CA ARG A 187 8.86 -28.25 7.88
C ARG A 187 10.20 -27.83 8.48
N ASN A 188 10.21 -26.90 9.43
CA ASN A 188 11.41 -26.42 10.13
C ASN A 188 12.54 -26.15 9.13
N ALA A 189 13.72 -26.77 9.28
CA ALA A 189 14.89 -26.59 8.43
C ALA A 189 14.67 -26.95 6.93
N ALA A 190 13.55 -27.59 6.57
CA ALA A 190 13.21 -27.83 5.17
C ALA A 190 12.39 -26.69 4.53
N ALA A 191 11.80 -25.79 5.33
CA ALA A 191 10.94 -24.70 4.83
C ALA A 191 11.73 -23.69 3.99
N GLY A 192 12.88 -23.22 4.50
CA GLY A 192 13.71 -22.23 3.81
C GLY A 192 14.23 -22.73 2.46
N PRO A 193 14.86 -23.92 2.39
CA PRO A 193 15.23 -24.53 1.11
C PRO A 193 14.04 -24.73 0.16
N ALA A 194 12.87 -25.16 0.65
CA ALA A 194 11.68 -25.32 -0.19
C ALA A 194 11.22 -23.99 -0.80
N PHE A 195 11.14 -22.93 0.00
CA PHE A 195 10.79 -21.60 -0.51
C PHE A 195 11.83 -21.05 -1.49
N TYR A 196 13.12 -21.26 -1.22
CA TYR A 196 14.17 -20.86 -2.16
C TYR A 196 14.04 -21.57 -3.51
N GLN A 197 13.72 -22.87 -3.51
CA GLN A 197 13.48 -23.62 -4.74
C GLN A 197 12.21 -23.19 -5.46
N SER A 198 11.17 -22.70 -4.76
CA SER A 198 9.99 -22.13 -5.41
C SER A 198 10.33 -20.86 -6.21
N ILE A 199 11.19 -19.99 -5.66
CA ILE A 199 11.68 -18.81 -6.39
C ILE A 199 12.52 -19.22 -7.60
N ARG A 200 13.50 -20.13 -7.42
CA ARG A 200 14.33 -20.65 -8.52
C ARG A 200 13.49 -21.31 -9.63
N SER A 201 12.37 -21.92 -9.28
CA SER A 201 11.46 -22.58 -10.24
C SER A 201 10.87 -21.60 -11.24
N MET A 202 10.67 -20.32 -10.88
CA MET A 202 10.19 -19.31 -11.81
C MET A 202 11.09 -19.16 -13.03
N ALA A 203 12.41 -19.27 -12.84
CA ALA A 203 13.40 -19.19 -13.92
C ALA A 203 13.33 -20.39 -14.89
N GLN A 204 12.79 -21.53 -14.47
CA GLN A 204 12.63 -22.71 -15.32
C GLN A 204 11.53 -22.55 -16.37
N ILE A 205 10.68 -21.54 -16.19
CA ILE A 205 9.57 -21.17 -17.08
C ILE A 205 9.57 -19.65 -17.34
N ALA A 206 10.74 -19.02 -17.39
CA ALA A 206 10.92 -17.56 -17.34
C ALA A 206 10.02 -16.75 -18.29
N ALA A 207 9.77 -17.25 -19.50
CA ALA A 207 8.89 -16.59 -20.47
C ALA A 207 7.42 -16.54 -19.99
N GLU A 208 6.95 -17.60 -19.35
CA GLU A 208 5.59 -17.74 -18.84
C GLU A 208 5.42 -17.06 -17.48
N SER A 209 6.36 -17.30 -16.56
CA SER A 209 6.32 -16.70 -15.21
C SER A 209 6.52 -15.19 -15.22
N PHE A 210 7.18 -14.61 -16.24
CA PHE A 210 7.18 -13.15 -16.38
C PHE A 210 5.79 -12.61 -16.77
N GLY A 211 5.01 -13.40 -17.52
CA GLY A 211 3.68 -13.03 -18.01
C GLY A 211 2.54 -13.27 -17.03
N THR A 212 2.79 -13.96 -15.92
CA THR A 212 1.79 -14.42 -14.95
C THR A 212 2.38 -14.35 -13.54
N GLN A 213 1.60 -13.83 -12.59
CA GLN A 213 2.00 -13.76 -11.18
C GLN A 213 2.33 -15.14 -10.58
N ASN A 214 3.21 -15.16 -9.58
CA ASN A 214 3.33 -16.30 -8.67
C ASN A 214 2.19 -16.27 -7.63
N GLU A 215 2.07 -17.37 -6.88
CA GLU A 215 1.01 -17.50 -5.89
C GLU A 215 1.51 -18.17 -4.61
N LEU A 216 1.39 -17.48 -3.49
CA LEU A 216 1.56 -18.00 -2.15
C LEU A 216 0.19 -18.19 -1.51
N ARG A 217 0.09 -19.18 -0.62
CA ARG A 217 -1.08 -19.37 0.25
C ARG A 217 -0.72 -19.04 1.67
N LEU A 218 -1.43 -18.06 2.23
CA LEU A 218 -1.37 -17.72 3.63
C LEU A 218 -2.50 -18.42 4.38
N ALA A 219 -2.32 -18.74 5.64
CA ALA A 219 -3.43 -19.10 6.52
C ALA A 219 -4.39 -17.90 6.63
N LYS A 220 -5.69 -18.16 6.79
CA LYS A 220 -6.63 -17.11 7.16
C LYS A 220 -6.20 -16.48 8.50
N TRP A 221 -6.42 -15.18 8.63
CA TRP A 221 -6.13 -14.41 9.83
C TRP A 221 -7.42 -13.99 10.54
N GLU A 222 -7.30 -13.48 11.77
CA GLU A 222 -8.39 -12.76 12.42
C GLU A 222 -8.45 -11.34 11.87
N GLU A 223 -9.62 -10.84 11.48
CA GLU A 223 -9.78 -9.47 11.01
C GLU A 223 -9.76 -8.50 12.21
N LYS A 224 -8.57 -8.04 12.57
CA LYS A 224 -8.33 -7.14 13.72
C LYS A 224 -7.31 -6.05 13.35
N PRO A 225 -7.64 -5.13 12.45
CA PRO A 225 -6.73 -4.05 12.07
C PRO A 225 -6.45 -3.12 13.28
N PRO A 226 -5.22 -2.60 13.42
CA PRO A 226 -4.07 -2.78 12.53
C PRO A 226 -3.23 -4.04 12.86
N GLN A 227 -3.60 -4.79 13.90
CA GLN A 227 -2.82 -5.89 14.45
C GLN A 227 -2.85 -7.16 13.58
N SER A 228 -3.92 -7.36 12.81
CA SER A 228 -4.08 -8.55 11.96
C SER A 228 -5.04 -8.26 10.78
N PRO A 229 -4.56 -8.33 9.53
CA PRO A 229 -3.16 -8.50 9.13
C PRO A 229 -2.38 -7.19 9.38
N SER A 230 -1.05 -7.28 9.58
CA SER A 230 -0.20 -6.09 9.55
C SER A 230 0.05 -5.65 8.11
N ILE A 231 -0.14 -4.36 7.86
CA ILE A 231 -0.13 -3.78 6.52
C ILE A 231 0.88 -2.63 6.49
N LEU A 232 1.88 -2.78 5.63
CA LEU A 232 2.95 -1.80 5.43
C LEU A 232 2.47 -0.63 4.55
N ALA A 233 1.71 -0.93 3.50
CA ALA A 233 1.28 0.07 2.54
C ALA A 233 0.06 -0.38 1.73
N LEU A 234 -0.64 0.59 1.16
CA LEU A 234 -1.55 0.38 0.05
C LEU A 234 -0.79 0.56 -1.25
N PHE A 235 -1.23 -0.07 -2.33
CA PHE A 235 -0.58 0.12 -3.61
C PHE A 235 -1.55 0.27 -4.77
N TYR A 236 -1.05 0.89 -5.82
CA TYR A 236 -1.60 0.81 -7.18
C TYR A 236 -0.45 0.60 -8.18
N THR A 237 -0.74 -0.02 -9.33
CA THR A 237 0.28 -0.31 -10.36
C THR A 237 0.26 0.67 -11.54
N GLU A 238 -0.92 1.22 -11.83
CA GLU A 238 -1.20 2.14 -12.94
C GLU A 238 -2.30 3.11 -12.52
N ASP A 239 -2.46 4.26 -13.20
CA ASP A 239 -3.39 5.31 -12.78
C ASP A 239 -4.85 4.81 -12.63
N GLY A 240 -5.28 3.81 -13.41
CA GLY A 240 -6.59 3.17 -13.27
C GLY A 240 -6.85 2.51 -11.91
N GLY A 241 -5.79 2.14 -11.18
CA GLY A 241 -5.88 1.56 -9.84
C GLY A 241 -5.88 2.57 -8.70
N LEU A 242 -5.60 3.85 -8.97
CA LEU A 242 -5.41 4.87 -7.92
C LEU A 242 -6.64 5.05 -7.04
N GLU A 243 -7.83 5.15 -7.64
CA GLU A 243 -9.06 5.34 -6.87
C GLU A 243 -9.40 4.14 -5.99
N GLY A 244 -8.98 2.94 -6.40
CA GLY A 244 -9.08 1.75 -5.56
C GLY A 244 -8.17 1.84 -4.33
N ALA A 245 -6.92 2.26 -4.52
CA ALA A 245 -5.98 2.45 -3.41
C ALA A 245 -6.41 3.59 -2.46
N ARG A 246 -6.97 4.68 -2.99
CA ARG A 246 -7.51 5.79 -2.20
C ARG A 246 -8.73 5.38 -1.37
N LEU A 247 -9.63 4.58 -1.94
CA LEU A 247 -10.73 3.98 -1.19
C LEU A 247 -10.21 3.14 0.00
N ASN A 248 -9.22 2.29 -0.25
CA ASN A 248 -8.60 1.48 0.81
C ASN A 248 -7.94 2.36 1.89
N GLN A 249 -7.37 3.51 1.51
CA GLN A 249 -6.74 4.45 2.46
C GLN A 249 -7.77 5.09 3.39
N ILE A 250 -8.94 5.45 2.85
CA ILE A 250 -10.07 5.97 3.63
C ILE A 250 -10.61 4.90 4.57
N GLN A 251 -10.85 3.70 4.05
CA GLN A 251 -11.30 2.54 4.84
C GLN A 251 -10.35 2.25 6.03
N TRP A 252 -9.04 2.25 5.78
CA TRP A 252 -8.04 2.09 6.82
C TRP A 252 -8.13 3.19 7.89
N TYR A 253 -8.16 4.46 7.46
CA TYR A 253 -8.25 5.57 8.39
C TYR A 253 -9.55 5.54 9.22
N GLN A 254 -10.68 5.18 8.63
CA GLN A 254 -11.95 5.01 9.34
C GLN A 254 -11.89 3.88 10.38
N ALA A 255 -11.22 2.78 10.06
CA ALA A 255 -11.12 1.61 10.93
C ALA A 255 -10.17 1.81 12.11
N VAL A 256 -8.98 2.40 11.89
CA VAL A 256 -7.91 2.42 12.91
C VAL A 256 -7.40 3.81 13.29
N ARG A 257 -7.83 4.87 12.58
CA ARG A 257 -7.38 6.25 12.78
C ARG A 257 -5.87 6.43 12.67
N GLN A 258 -5.24 5.67 11.77
CA GLN A 258 -3.81 5.76 11.45
C GLN A 258 -3.60 6.09 9.97
N TYR A 259 -2.47 6.70 9.65
CA TYR A 259 -2.05 6.92 8.27
C TYR A 259 -1.45 5.63 7.70
N LEU A 260 -1.82 5.31 6.45
CA LEU A 260 -1.23 4.21 5.68
C LEU A 260 -0.95 4.73 4.26
N PRO A 261 0.32 4.73 3.80
CA PRO A 261 0.68 5.36 2.55
C PRO A 261 0.19 4.55 1.34
N VAL A 262 -0.26 5.27 0.31
CA VAL A 262 -0.51 4.72 -1.02
C VAL A 262 0.76 4.84 -1.85
N ILE A 263 1.30 3.71 -2.30
CA ILE A 263 2.53 3.61 -3.07
C ILE A 263 2.21 3.20 -4.52
N ASN A 264 2.80 3.90 -5.49
CA ASN A 264 2.81 3.42 -6.86
C ASN A 264 3.85 2.29 -6.98
N MET A 265 3.39 1.05 -7.04
CA MET A 265 4.21 -0.15 -7.25
C MET A 265 4.20 -0.49 -8.74
N LYS A 266 5.15 0.06 -9.50
CA LYS A 266 5.25 -0.19 -10.94
C LYS A 266 5.88 -1.55 -11.18
N LEU A 267 5.13 -2.42 -11.86
CA LEU A 267 5.63 -3.72 -12.30
C LEU A 267 6.49 -3.58 -13.57
N PRO A 268 7.53 -4.40 -13.73
CA PRO A 268 8.40 -4.35 -14.90
C PRO A 268 7.65 -4.75 -16.17
N GLN A 269 7.87 -4.04 -17.28
CA GLN A 269 7.24 -4.36 -18.57
C GLN A 269 8.09 -5.29 -19.43
N THR A 270 9.40 -5.36 -19.16
CA THR A 270 10.33 -6.33 -19.75
C THR A 270 11.14 -7.06 -18.68
N PRO A 271 11.69 -8.26 -18.95
CA PRO A 271 12.50 -8.98 -17.98
C PRO A 271 13.76 -8.24 -17.51
N GLN A 272 14.25 -7.27 -18.28
CA GLN A 272 15.42 -6.45 -17.94
C GLN A 272 15.07 -5.29 -17.00
N GLN A 273 13.80 -4.86 -16.96
CA GLN A 273 13.34 -3.83 -16.07
C GLN A 273 13.14 -4.37 -14.66
N GLU A 274 13.33 -3.51 -13.67
CA GLU A 274 13.02 -3.81 -12.27
C GLU A 274 11.68 -3.18 -11.88
N ALA A 275 11.05 -3.72 -10.85
CA ALA A 275 9.94 -3.06 -10.21
C ALA A 275 10.42 -1.76 -9.54
N SER A 276 9.55 -0.76 -9.43
CA SER A 276 9.86 0.48 -8.72
C SER A 276 8.71 0.90 -7.82
N PHE A 277 9.07 1.58 -6.73
CA PHE A 277 8.13 2.06 -5.72
C PHE A 277 8.24 3.57 -5.64
N VAL A 278 7.11 4.28 -5.80
CA VAL A 278 7.08 5.75 -5.78
C VAL A 278 5.99 6.20 -4.83
N TYR A 279 6.36 7.10 -3.92
CA TYR A 279 5.43 7.84 -3.09
C TYR A 279 5.21 9.23 -3.70
N ASP A 280 3.95 9.62 -3.83
CA ASP A 280 3.53 10.95 -4.26
C ASP A 280 2.46 11.45 -3.29
N ASN A 281 2.74 12.55 -2.62
CA ASN A 281 1.83 13.14 -1.64
C ASN A 281 0.52 13.65 -2.29
N LYS A 282 0.52 13.98 -3.58
CA LYS A 282 -0.69 14.39 -4.33
C LYS A 282 -1.61 13.21 -4.63
N LYS A 283 -1.10 11.98 -4.54
CA LYS A 283 -1.86 10.75 -4.80
C LYS A 283 -2.55 10.22 -3.53
N GLN A 284 -2.27 10.80 -2.37
CA GLN A 284 -2.93 10.46 -1.10
C GLN A 284 -4.28 11.21 -0.97
N VAL A 285 -5.20 10.66 -0.17
CA VAL A 285 -6.41 11.34 0.32
C VAL A 285 -6.27 11.69 1.80
N ILE A 286 -5.68 10.77 2.58
CA ILE A 286 -5.38 10.95 3.99
C ILE A 286 -3.93 11.43 4.13
N TYR A 287 -3.68 12.38 5.03
CA TYR A 287 -2.35 12.92 5.32
C TYR A 287 -1.74 12.27 6.58
N PRO A 288 -0.40 12.25 6.72
CA PRO A 288 0.27 11.77 7.93
C PRO A 288 -0.24 12.46 9.21
N ILE A 289 -0.47 11.65 10.25
CA ILE A 289 -0.86 12.11 11.58
C ILE A 289 0.41 12.51 12.32
N THR A 290 0.58 13.81 12.54
CA THR A 290 1.77 14.38 13.18
C THR A 290 1.69 14.38 14.70
N GLU A 291 0.48 14.36 15.26
CA GLU A 291 0.22 14.37 16.71
C GLU A 291 -1.07 13.61 17.02
N LYS A 292 -1.21 13.12 18.26
CA LYS A 292 -2.41 12.40 18.69
C LYS A 292 -3.64 13.29 18.58
N ASN A 293 -4.78 12.70 18.20
CA ASN A 293 -6.06 13.40 18.16
C ASN A 293 -6.37 14.12 19.47
N SER A 294 -6.57 15.44 19.37
CA SER A 294 -6.90 16.33 20.48
C SER A 294 -8.41 16.52 20.68
N CYS A 295 -9.21 16.20 19.67
CA CYS A 295 -10.66 16.28 19.70
C CYS A 295 -11.28 14.89 19.49
N GLU A 296 -12.45 14.66 20.07
CA GLU A 296 -13.30 13.49 19.75
C GLU A 296 -13.82 13.58 18.31
N ARG A 297 -14.28 14.78 17.92
CA ARG A 297 -14.68 15.16 16.56
C ARG A 297 -14.19 16.56 16.26
N TYR A 298 -13.65 16.75 15.06
CA TYR A 298 -13.23 18.06 14.58
C TYR A 298 -14.36 18.82 13.88
N VAL A 299 -15.24 18.08 13.20
CA VAL A 299 -16.33 18.60 12.36
C VAL A 299 -17.68 18.29 13.01
N GLN A 300 -18.45 19.35 13.29
CA GLN A 300 -19.83 19.25 13.77
C GLN A 300 -20.77 18.87 12.62
N SER A 301 -20.62 19.52 11.46
CA SER A 301 -21.35 19.20 10.24
C SER A 301 -20.55 19.59 9.01
N ALA A 302 -20.71 18.85 7.92
CA ALA A 302 -20.23 19.25 6.60
C ALA A 302 -21.29 18.88 5.55
N THR A 303 -21.65 19.82 4.69
CA THR A 303 -22.76 19.62 3.73
C THR A 303 -22.42 20.26 2.40
N TRP A 304 -22.70 19.53 1.31
CA TRP A 304 -22.56 20.05 -0.03
C TRP A 304 -23.69 21.02 -0.35
N ILE A 305 -23.32 22.24 -0.69
CA ILE A 305 -24.24 23.28 -1.17
C ILE A 305 -23.74 23.84 -2.50
N GLU A 306 -24.67 24.32 -3.30
CA GLU A 306 -24.37 25.04 -4.53
C GLU A 306 -24.39 26.54 -4.24
N ARG A 307 -23.33 27.26 -4.60
CA ARG A 307 -23.18 28.70 -4.34
C ARG A 307 -22.70 29.42 -5.58
N ASP A 308 -23.17 30.65 -5.79
CA ASP A 308 -22.59 31.55 -6.77
C ASP A 308 -21.15 31.90 -6.35
N ASP A 309 -20.17 31.61 -7.20
CA ASP A 309 -18.78 31.96 -6.95
C ASP A 309 -18.33 33.06 -7.91
N PRO A 310 -18.02 34.27 -7.40
CA PRO A 310 -17.58 35.38 -8.23
C PRO A 310 -16.26 35.11 -8.98
N GLY A 311 -15.42 34.22 -8.47
CA GLY A 311 -14.15 33.85 -9.07
C GLY A 311 -14.30 32.96 -10.30
N PHE A 312 -15.24 32.02 -10.26
CA PHE A 312 -15.57 31.17 -11.40
C PHE A 312 -16.65 31.75 -12.32
N GLY A 313 -17.37 32.79 -11.88
CA GLY A 313 -18.48 33.39 -12.64
C GLY A 313 -19.64 32.42 -12.88
N LYS A 314 -19.72 31.35 -12.09
CA LYS A 314 -20.75 30.30 -12.15
C LYS A 314 -21.04 29.79 -10.75
N LYS A 315 -22.11 29.00 -10.63
CA LYS A 315 -22.34 28.20 -9.44
C LYS A 315 -21.35 27.06 -9.34
N ILE A 316 -20.85 26.80 -8.14
CA ILE A 316 -19.95 25.68 -7.85
C ILE A 316 -20.42 24.91 -6.62
N MET A 317 -20.07 23.62 -6.57
CA MET A 317 -20.29 22.79 -5.39
C MET A 317 -19.27 23.12 -4.33
N THR A 318 -19.77 23.43 -3.13
CA THR A 318 -19.01 23.85 -1.95
C THR A 318 -19.32 22.92 -0.80
N LEU A 319 -18.29 22.45 -0.09
CA LEU A 319 -18.45 21.77 1.18
C LEU A 319 -18.47 22.83 2.29
N GLU A 320 -19.66 23.13 2.81
CA GLU A 320 -19.85 24.05 3.92
C GLU A 320 -19.62 23.28 5.23
N VAL A 321 -18.54 23.62 5.93
CA VAL A 321 -18.04 22.93 7.13
C VAL A 321 -18.32 23.79 8.36
N THR A 322 -18.96 23.22 9.37
CA THR A 322 -19.09 23.78 10.72
C THR A 322 -18.15 23.02 11.65
N PRO A 323 -17.04 23.62 12.10
CA PRO A 323 -16.15 23.01 13.10
C PRO A 323 -16.83 22.87 14.46
N THR A 324 -16.45 21.86 15.25
CA THR A 324 -16.77 21.84 16.69
C THR A 324 -15.98 22.93 17.43
N ASP A 325 -16.37 23.25 18.67
CA ASP A 325 -15.60 24.19 19.52
C ASP A 325 -14.14 23.74 19.73
N CYS A 326 -13.91 22.42 19.83
CA CYS A 326 -12.57 21.85 19.90
C CYS A 326 -11.87 21.97 18.55
N GLY A 327 -12.52 21.54 17.46
CA GLY A 327 -11.98 21.57 16.10
C GLY A 327 -11.56 22.98 15.67
N ARG A 328 -12.29 24.01 16.11
CA ARG A 328 -11.96 25.41 15.86
C ARG A 328 -10.66 25.87 16.53
N LYS A 329 -10.25 25.24 17.63
CA LYS A 329 -9.08 25.62 18.44
C LYS A 329 -7.80 24.86 18.09
N VAL A 330 -7.86 23.90 17.18
CA VAL A 330 -6.68 23.09 16.82
C VAL A 330 -5.56 23.96 16.25
N GLN A 331 -4.33 23.54 16.53
CA GLN A 331 -3.11 24.18 16.05
C GLN A 331 -2.56 23.43 14.83
N ASP A 332 -1.50 23.96 14.22
CA ASP A 332 -0.95 23.45 12.95
C ASP A 332 -0.66 21.95 12.95
N ASN A 333 -0.16 21.43 14.08
CA ASN A 333 0.15 20.02 14.32
C ASN A 333 -1.07 19.06 14.29
N GLN A 334 -2.29 19.60 14.22
CA GLN A 334 -3.56 18.83 14.22
C GLN A 334 -4.42 19.13 12.98
N THR A 335 -3.97 20.03 12.10
CA THR A 335 -4.74 20.39 10.90
C THR A 335 -4.88 19.25 9.90
N ASN A 336 -3.91 18.31 9.86
CA ASN A 336 -4.05 17.07 9.10
C ASN A 336 -5.15 16.17 9.67
N ASN A 337 -5.24 16.05 11.00
CA ASN A 337 -6.23 15.19 11.64
C ASN A 337 -7.65 15.71 11.38
N PHE A 338 -7.85 17.03 11.47
CA PHE A 338 -9.09 17.68 11.07
C PHE A 338 -9.41 17.35 9.60
N PHE A 339 -8.45 17.58 8.69
CA PHE A 339 -8.69 17.34 7.28
C PHE A 339 -9.00 15.87 6.97
N ASN A 340 -8.31 14.95 7.64
CA ASN A 340 -8.51 13.52 7.42
C ASN A 340 -9.90 13.06 7.85
N GLU A 341 -10.49 13.66 8.91
CA GLU A 341 -11.90 13.44 9.26
C GLU A 341 -12.83 13.89 8.13
N LEU A 342 -12.61 15.10 7.59
CA LEU A 342 -13.41 15.62 6.49
C LEU A 342 -13.27 14.77 5.22
N ALA A 343 -12.03 14.42 4.86
CA ALA A 343 -11.73 13.63 3.68
C ALA A 343 -12.26 12.19 3.81
N SER A 344 -12.19 11.59 5.00
CA SER A 344 -12.76 10.25 5.21
C SER A 344 -14.27 10.21 5.11
N ASP A 345 -14.93 11.32 5.46
CA ASP A 345 -16.39 11.41 5.48
C ASP A 345 -16.95 11.81 4.10
N HIS A 346 -16.21 12.60 3.30
CA HIS A 346 -16.74 13.25 2.10
C HIS A 346 -15.94 13.04 0.80
N TYR A 347 -14.74 12.45 0.80
CA TYR A 347 -13.96 12.33 -0.45
C TYR A 347 -14.71 11.54 -1.53
N LEU A 348 -15.45 10.49 -1.15
CA LEU A 348 -16.17 9.64 -2.09
C LEU A 348 -17.42 10.30 -2.69
N ASP A 349 -17.84 11.46 -2.17
CA ASP A 349 -18.94 12.23 -2.73
C ASP A 349 -18.58 12.68 -4.15
N ALA A 350 -19.55 12.58 -5.07
CA ALA A 350 -19.32 12.87 -6.49
C ALA A 350 -18.82 14.31 -6.72
N GLN A 351 -19.25 15.25 -5.87
CA GLN A 351 -18.87 16.65 -5.87
C GLN A 351 -17.37 16.86 -5.66
N TRP A 352 -16.70 15.95 -4.93
CA TRP A 352 -15.26 15.97 -4.71
C TRP A 352 -14.53 15.01 -5.64
N LYS A 353 -14.83 13.71 -5.56
CA LYS A 353 -14.12 12.66 -6.31
C LYS A 353 -14.16 12.89 -7.82
N ASN A 354 -15.33 13.26 -8.34
CA ASN A 354 -15.56 13.41 -9.77
C ASN A 354 -15.56 14.88 -10.21
N ASN A 355 -15.02 15.79 -9.38
CA ASN A 355 -14.99 17.21 -9.68
C ASN A 355 -14.29 17.47 -11.04
N PRO A 356 -14.96 18.12 -12.01
CA PRO A 356 -14.40 18.30 -13.34
C PRO A 356 -13.38 19.44 -13.43
N ASP A 357 -13.41 20.40 -12.50
CA ASP A 357 -12.65 21.65 -12.59
C ASP A 357 -11.19 21.47 -12.11
N ASN A 358 -10.94 20.56 -11.15
CA ASN A 358 -9.58 20.31 -10.62
C ASN A 358 -9.36 18.85 -10.22
N ARG A 359 -9.13 17.99 -11.20
CA ARG A 359 -8.98 16.53 -10.98
C ARG A 359 -7.69 16.15 -10.26
N ASP A 360 -6.59 16.85 -10.56
CA ASP A 360 -5.25 16.41 -10.13
C ASP A 360 -4.84 16.94 -8.75
N SER A 361 -5.53 17.97 -8.24
CA SER A 361 -5.14 18.61 -6.98
C SER A 361 -6.29 18.92 -6.03
N SER A 362 -7.51 18.42 -6.27
CA SER A 362 -8.69 18.71 -5.43
C SER A 362 -8.44 18.40 -3.95
N VAL A 363 -7.83 17.26 -3.61
CA VAL A 363 -7.49 16.90 -2.22
C VAL A 363 -6.57 17.95 -1.59
N GLY A 364 -5.45 18.26 -2.25
CA GLY A 364 -4.50 19.25 -1.77
C GLY A 364 -5.10 20.65 -1.69
N SER A 365 -5.97 21.01 -2.63
CA SER A 365 -6.67 22.30 -2.65
C SER A 365 -7.63 22.43 -1.47
N MET A 366 -8.46 21.43 -1.22
CA MET A 366 -9.37 21.39 -0.07
C MET A 366 -8.59 21.48 1.25
N ARG A 367 -7.47 20.75 1.34
CA ARG A 367 -6.55 20.79 2.49
C ARG A 367 -5.94 22.18 2.69
N ARG A 368 -5.55 22.86 1.60
CA ARG A 368 -5.00 24.23 1.63
C ARG A 368 -6.05 25.23 2.10
N GLN A 369 -7.26 25.18 1.54
CA GLN A 369 -8.36 26.06 1.91
C GLN A 369 -8.73 25.91 3.38
N LEU A 370 -8.77 24.69 3.91
CA LEU A 370 -9.02 24.44 5.33
C LEU A 370 -7.97 25.14 6.21
N VAL A 371 -6.69 24.99 5.90
CA VAL A 371 -5.63 25.68 6.68
C VAL A 371 -5.66 27.19 6.50
N CYS A 372 -6.02 27.70 5.32
CA CYS A 372 -6.24 29.12 5.17
C CYS A 372 -7.36 29.64 6.09
N HIS A 373 -8.46 28.89 6.24
CA HIS A 373 -9.54 29.26 7.16
C HIS A 373 -9.08 29.29 8.62
N PHE A 374 -8.19 28.37 9.04
CA PHE A 374 -7.56 28.44 10.37
C PHE A 374 -6.73 29.70 10.61
N ASN A 375 -6.15 30.28 9.56
CA ASN A 375 -5.29 31.46 9.64
C ASN A 375 -6.06 32.78 9.69
N ILE A 376 -7.13 32.92 8.88
CA ILE A 376 -7.81 34.22 8.71
C ILE A 376 -9.32 34.22 8.93
N ALA A 377 -9.93 33.05 9.09
CA ALA A 377 -11.39 32.90 9.20
C ALA A 377 -11.81 31.98 10.35
N ARG A 378 -10.93 31.80 11.36
CA ARG A 378 -11.12 30.85 12.45
C ARG A 378 -12.43 31.05 13.20
N ASP A 379 -12.87 32.29 13.37
CA ASP A 379 -14.08 32.63 14.14
C ASP A 379 -15.37 32.65 13.29
N LYS A 380 -15.28 32.46 11.97
CA LYS A 380 -16.48 32.34 11.14
C LYS A 380 -17.27 31.09 11.52
N PRO A 381 -18.60 31.15 11.63
CA PRO A 381 -19.39 29.98 12.03
C PRO A 381 -19.17 28.79 11.09
N GLN A 382 -19.08 29.06 9.79
CA GLN A 382 -18.92 28.09 8.72
C GLN A 382 -17.73 28.43 7.82
N TRP A 383 -17.08 27.39 7.28
CA TRP A 383 -15.98 27.45 6.34
C TRP A 383 -16.39 26.80 5.03
N ASN A 384 -16.11 27.47 3.91
CA ASN A 384 -16.48 26.97 2.58
C ASN A 384 -15.23 26.45 1.90
N LEU A 385 -15.25 25.17 1.52
CA LEU A 385 -14.15 24.51 0.84
C LEU A 385 -14.63 23.99 -0.51
N GLU A 386 -14.01 24.41 -1.60
CA GLU A 386 -14.44 24.02 -2.95
C GLU A 386 -13.36 23.20 -3.68
N PRO A 387 -13.65 21.95 -4.09
CA PRO A 387 -12.68 21.10 -4.76
C PRO A 387 -12.25 21.66 -6.13
N SER A 388 -13.08 22.52 -6.74
CA SER A 388 -12.80 23.17 -8.02
C SER A 388 -11.62 24.15 -7.99
N ARG A 389 -11.25 24.69 -6.82
CA ARG A 389 -10.16 25.68 -6.72
C ARG A 389 -8.81 25.05 -7.00
N PRO A 390 -7.88 25.73 -7.70
CA PRO A 390 -6.52 25.23 -7.86
C PRO A 390 -5.76 25.22 -6.53
N TYR A 391 -4.79 24.32 -6.42
CA TYR A 391 -3.84 24.32 -5.30
C TYR A 391 -2.87 25.51 -5.41
N THR A 392 -2.54 26.13 -4.26
CA THR A 392 -1.52 27.19 -4.15
C THR A 392 -0.80 27.13 -2.78
N SER A 393 0.19 28.00 -2.57
CA SER A 393 0.93 28.11 -1.30
C SER A 393 0.03 28.62 -0.17
N ASN A 394 0.49 28.54 1.08
CA ASN A 394 -0.30 29.06 2.19
C ASN A 394 -0.44 30.58 2.12
N GLU A 395 0.69 31.21 1.83
CA GLU A 395 0.88 32.65 1.77
C GLU A 395 -0.01 33.24 0.67
N ASP A 396 0.00 32.64 -0.52
CA ASP A 396 -0.85 33.07 -1.63
C ASP A 396 -2.34 32.86 -1.31
N SER A 397 -2.68 31.74 -0.65
CA SER A 397 -4.07 31.49 -0.27
C SER A 397 -4.58 32.51 0.74
N ILE A 398 -3.77 32.89 1.73
CA ILE A 398 -4.08 33.95 2.70
C ILE A 398 -4.22 35.30 1.99
N ALA A 399 -3.29 35.64 1.08
CA ALA A 399 -3.32 36.90 0.33
C ALA A 399 -4.59 37.03 -0.54
N LYS A 400 -5.12 35.90 -1.02
CA LYS A 400 -6.40 35.81 -1.77
C LYS A 400 -7.62 35.63 -0.88
N GLY A 401 -7.50 35.70 0.45
CA GLY A 401 -8.64 35.54 1.37
C GLY A 401 -9.24 34.13 1.36
N CYS A 402 -8.43 33.10 1.14
CA CYS A 402 -8.80 31.70 0.91
C CYS A 402 -9.58 31.42 -0.39
N ASN A 403 -9.72 32.43 -1.26
CA ASN A 403 -10.44 32.32 -2.52
C ASN A 403 -9.46 32.13 -3.68
N ASN A 404 -8.90 30.92 -3.79
CA ASN A 404 -7.94 30.59 -4.85
C ASN A 404 -8.68 30.47 -6.19
N ILE A 405 -8.29 31.31 -7.15
CA ILE A 405 -8.72 31.30 -8.56
C ILE A 405 -7.47 31.21 -9.42
#